data_AF-A0A941EL21-F1
#
_entry.id   AF-A0A941EL21-F1
#
_cell.length_a   1.000
_cell.length_b   1.000
_cell.length_c   1.000
_cell.angle_alpha   90.00
_cell.angle_beta   90.00
_cell.angle_gamma   90.00
#
_symmetry.space_group_name_H-M   'P 1'
#
loop_
_entity.id
_entity.type
_entity.pdbx_description
1 polymer ?
#
loop_
_entity_poly.entity_id
_entity_poly.type
_entity_poly.pdbx_seq_one_letter_code
_entity_poly.pdbx_strand_id
1 'polypeptide(L)'
;MATKTTAAERTELARLAAYTLHSQVADPVARLEPARRGFRAKFEQEVDPDGVLSQDERERRAELAMKAHMARLRVKAIRAKAAKQPTADAA
;
A
#
# COMPACT_ATOMS: atom_id res chain seq x y z
N MET A 1 -5.47 -27.53 21.68
CA MET A 1 -4.59 -27.31 20.51
C MET A 1 -5.36 -26.45 19.51
N ALA A 2 -4.95 -25.21 19.27
CA ALA A 2 -5.62 -24.35 18.29
C ALA A 2 -5.40 -24.95 16.88
N THR A 3 -6.47 -25.38 16.24
CA THR A 3 -6.45 -25.85 14.86
C THR A 3 -6.02 -24.69 13.95
N LYS A 4 -5.09 -24.98 13.04
CA LYS A 4 -4.55 -23.98 12.13
C LYS A 4 -5.65 -23.53 11.18
N THR A 5 -6.06 -22.27 11.27
CA THR A 5 -7.12 -21.69 10.41
C THR A 5 -6.79 -21.93 8.94
N THR A 6 -7.72 -22.53 8.22
CA THR A 6 -7.58 -22.84 6.79
C THR A 6 -7.57 -21.56 5.94
N ALA A 7 -7.14 -21.64 4.68
CA ALA A 7 -7.15 -20.48 3.78
C ALA A 7 -8.57 -19.95 3.51
N ALA A 8 -9.56 -20.85 3.43
CA ALA A 8 -10.97 -20.50 3.25
C ALA A 8 -11.51 -19.75 4.47
N GLU A 9 -11.28 -20.26 5.68
CA GLU A 9 -11.71 -19.59 6.92
C GLU A 9 -11.06 -18.20 7.09
N ARG A 10 -9.77 -18.05 6.77
CA ARG A 10 -9.12 -16.72 6.79
C ARG A 10 -9.78 -15.74 5.82
N THR A 11 -10.26 -16.23 4.67
CA THR A 11 -10.96 -15.40 3.68
C THR A 11 -12.30 -14.92 4.20
N GLU A 12 -13.10 -15.81 4.82
CA GLU A 12 -14.38 -15.40 5.41
C GLU A 12 -14.20 -14.45 6.60
N LEU A 13 -13.21 -14.70 7.47
CA LEU A 13 -12.88 -13.79 8.56
C LEU A 13 -12.49 -12.39 8.06
N ALA A 14 -11.72 -12.31 6.96
CA ALA A 14 -11.37 -11.03 6.35
C ALA A 14 -12.60 -10.28 5.82
N ARG A 15 -13.55 -10.99 5.20
CA ARG A 15 -14.81 -10.39 4.73
C ARG A 15 -15.69 -9.91 5.88
N LEU A 16 -15.86 -10.75 6.91
CA LEU A 16 -16.61 -10.39 8.11
C LEU A 16 -16.06 -9.10 8.72
N ALA A 17 -14.74 -9.04 8.93
CA ALA A 17 -14.09 -7.85 9.46
C ALA A 17 -14.31 -6.61 8.59
N ALA A 18 -14.21 -6.74 7.26
CA ALA A 18 -14.46 -5.63 6.34
C ALA A 18 -15.91 -5.14 6.40
N TYR A 19 -16.90 -6.05 6.36
CA TYR A 19 -18.32 -5.68 6.43
C TYR A 19 -18.67 -5.04 7.77
N THR A 20 -18.18 -5.58 8.88
CA THR A 20 -18.38 -4.99 10.20
C THR A 20 -17.74 -3.61 10.32
N LEU A 21 -16.52 -3.43 9.80
CA LEU A 21 -15.86 -2.12 9.83
C LEU A 21 -16.64 -1.09 8.99
N HIS A 22 -17.03 -1.45 7.76
CA HIS A 22 -17.69 -0.53 6.86
C HIS A 22 -19.14 -0.22 7.24
N SER A 23 -19.82 -1.09 8.00
CA SER A 23 -21.15 -0.77 8.55
C SER A 23 -21.10 0.26 9.68
N GLN A 24 -19.95 0.44 10.34
CA GLN A 24 -19.78 1.34 11.48
C GLN A 24 -19.15 2.69 11.13
N VAL A 25 -18.54 2.80 9.94
CA VAL A 25 -17.77 3.99 9.54
C VAL A 25 -18.60 4.85 8.59
N ALA A 26 -19.04 6.01 9.08
CA ALA A 26 -19.81 6.98 8.29
C ALA A 26 -18.98 7.63 7.16
N ASP A 27 -17.69 7.93 7.42
CA ASP A 27 -16.75 8.45 6.42
C ASP A 27 -15.48 7.58 6.35
N PRO A 28 -15.40 6.67 5.37
CA PRO A 28 -14.23 5.82 5.15
C PRO A 28 -12.96 6.60 4.77
N VAL A 29 -13.10 7.76 4.12
CA VAL A 29 -11.97 8.60 3.71
C VAL A 29 -11.35 9.24 4.93
N ALA A 30 -12.16 9.94 5.74
CA ALA A 30 -11.69 10.59 6.97
C ALA A 30 -11.00 9.60 7.92
N ARG A 31 -11.49 8.35 8.01
CA ARG A 31 -10.88 7.29 8.82
C ARG A 31 -9.44 6.97 8.41
N LEU A 32 -9.13 7.07 7.10
CA LEU A 32 -7.82 6.72 6.55
C LEU A 32 -6.86 7.91 6.45
N GLU A 33 -7.35 9.14 6.61
CA GLU A 33 -6.53 10.35 6.49
C GLU A 33 -5.31 10.37 7.45
N PRO A 34 -5.40 9.99 8.74
CA PRO A 34 -4.22 9.93 9.60
C PRO A 34 -3.14 8.97 9.08
N ALA A 35 -3.57 7.82 8.54
CA ALA A 35 -2.66 6.82 7.98
C ALA A 35 -2.02 7.34 6.67
N ARG A 36 -2.80 8.00 5.81
CA ARG A 36 -2.29 8.63 4.57
C ARG A 36 -1.27 9.72 4.88
N ARG A 37 -1.53 10.55 5.89
CA ARG A 37 -0.59 11.59 6.35
C ARG A 37 0.72 10.96 6.84
N GLY A 38 0.64 9.96 7.72
CA GLY A 38 1.84 9.27 8.21
C GLY A 38 2.65 8.61 7.09
N PHE A 39 1.98 8.01 6.11
CA PHE A 39 2.64 7.43 4.94
C PHE A 39 3.32 8.50 4.07
N ARG A 40 2.68 9.65 3.85
CA ARG A 40 3.25 10.78 3.10
C ARG A 40 4.46 11.39 3.81
N ALA A 41 4.40 11.55 5.14
CA ALA A 41 5.47 12.14 5.95
C ALA A 41 6.83 11.44 5.77
N LYS A 42 6.83 10.12 5.53
CA LYS A 42 8.05 9.37 5.21
C LYS A 42 8.74 9.91 3.95
N PHE A 43 7.96 10.23 2.92
CA PHE A 43 8.51 10.74 1.67
C PHE A 43 8.95 12.19 1.78
N GLU A 44 8.28 12.99 2.61
CA GLU A 44 8.72 14.36 2.94
C GLU A 44 10.11 14.35 3.58
N GLN A 45 10.36 13.42 4.53
CA GLN A 45 11.69 13.24 5.13
C GLN A 45 12.72 12.68 4.14
N GLU A 46 12.32 11.82 3.20
CA GLU A 46 13.22 11.25 2.19
C GLU A 46 13.69 12.31 1.18
N VAL A 47 12.82 13.25 0.81
CA VAL A 47 13.13 14.29 -0.20
C VAL A 47 13.75 15.56 0.40
N ASP A 48 13.58 15.77 1.71
CA ASP A 48 14.11 16.92 2.45
C ASP A 48 14.59 16.53 3.87
N PRO A 49 15.69 15.76 4.00
CA PRO A 49 16.20 15.34 5.31
C PRO A 49 16.63 16.51 6.19
N ASP A 50 17.16 17.56 5.57
CA ASP A 50 17.70 18.75 6.25
C ASP A 50 16.64 19.86 6.45
N GLY A 51 15.42 19.68 5.92
CA GLY A 51 14.31 20.61 6.12
C GLY A 51 14.48 21.97 5.42
N VAL A 52 15.27 22.04 4.34
CA VAL A 52 15.67 23.30 3.70
C VAL A 52 14.70 23.75 2.60
N LEU A 53 13.82 22.87 2.13
CA LEU A 53 12.89 23.18 1.06
C LEU A 53 11.68 23.96 1.59
N SER A 54 11.11 24.81 0.72
CA SER A 54 9.79 25.38 0.98
C SER A 54 8.75 24.28 1.09
N GLN A 55 7.67 24.55 1.83
CA GLN A 55 6.60 23.57 2.03
C GLN A 55 6.04 23.05 0.71
N ASP A 56 5.71 23.94 -0.23
CA ASP A 56 5.14 23.58 -1.53
C ASP A 56 6.07 22.66 -2.35
N GLU A 57 7.38 22.96 -2.35
CA GLU A 57 8.34 22.15 -3.10
C GLU A 57 8.61 20.80 -2.41
N ARG A 58 8.61 20.77 -1.06
CA ARG A 58 8.69 19.53 -0.30
C ARG A 58 7.47 18.63 -0.57
N GLU A 59 6.26 19.18 -0.55
CA GLU A 59 5.03 18.46 -0.86
C GLU A 59 5.05 17.92 -2.29
N ARG A 60 5.39 18.76 -3.28
CA ARG A 60 5.52 18.36 -4.68
C ARG A 60 6.52 17.23 -4.85
N ARG A 61 7.69 17.31 -4.22
CA ARG A 61 8.71 16.24 -4.29
C ARG A 61 8.26 14.97 -3.58
N ALA A 62 7.62 15.08 -2.41
CA ALA A 62 7.10 13.94 -1.67
C ALA A 62 6.04 13.17 -2.47
N GLU A 63 5.17 13.88 -3.19
CA GLU A 63 4.18 13.25 -4.09
C GLU A 63 4.84 12.49 -5.24
N LEU A 64 5.87 13.06 -5.85
CA LEU A 64 6.63 12.40 -6.91
C LEU A 64 7.39 11.18 -6.38
N ALA A 65 7.99 11.28 -5.19
CA ALA A 65 8.66 10.17 -4.52
C ALA A 65 7.69 9.02 -4.19
N MET A 66 6.50 9.35 -3.69
CA MET A 66 5.43 8.37 -3.45
C MET A 66 5.03 7.66 -4.75
N LYS A 67 4.81 8.41 -5.85
CA LYS A 67 4.49 7.84 -7.17
C LYS A 67 5.60 6.92 -7.66
N ALA A 68 6.86 7.32 -7.51
CA ALA A 68 8.02 6.52 -7.87
C ALA A 68 8.10 5.22 -7.04
N HIS A 69 7.85 5.29 -5.73
CA HIS A 69 7.80 4.12 -4.86
C HIS A 69 6.75 3.11 -5.33
N MET A 70 5.53 3.57 -5.61
CA MET A 70 4.46 2.71 -6.12
C MET A 70 4.80 2.11 -7.48
N ALA A 71 5.44 2.87 -8.37
CA ALA A 71 5.91 2.36 -9.66
C ALA A 71 6.93 1.22 -9.47
N ARG A 72 7.89 1.35 -8.55
CA ARG A 72 8.85 0.28 -8.22
C ARG A 72 8.14 -0.99 -7.72
N LEU A 73 7.14 -0.85 -6.85
CA LEU A 73 6.35 -2.00 -6.38
C LEU A 73 5.62 -2.72 -7.52
N ARG A 74 5.03 -1.96 -8.45
CA ARG A 74 4.36 -2.52 -9.64
C ARG A 74 5.35 -3.28 -10.52
N VAL A 75 6.52 -2.70 -10.81
CA VAL A 75 7.58 -3.38 -11.58
C VAL A 75 7.99 -4.68 -10.91
N LYS A 76 8.18 -4.67 -9.59
CA LYS A 76 8.51 -5.89 -8.81
C LYS A 76 7.41 -6.95 -8.93
N ALA A 77 6.13 -6.55 -8.85
CA ALA A 77 5.00 -7.46 -8.99
C ALA A 77 4.91 -8.07 -10.40
N ILE A 78 5.11 -7.27 -11.45
CA ILE A 78 5.13 -7.74 -12.84
C ILE A 78 6.23 -8.79 -13.03
N ARG A 79 7.45 -8.51 -12.56
CA ARG A 79 8.58 -9.46 -12.63
C ARG A 79 8.29 -10.75 -11.86
N ALA A 80 7.70 -10.65 -10.67
CA ALA A 80 7.35 -11.83 -9.87
C ALA A 80 6.25 -12.69 -10.54
N LYS A 81 5.33 -12.08 -11.28
CA LYS A 81 4.33 -12.82 -12.08
C LYS A 81 4.98 -13.51 -13.28
N ALA A 82 5.84 -12.80 -14.02
CA ALA A 82 6.55 -13.37 -15.16
C ALA A 82 7.41 -14.59 -14.77
N ALA A 83 8.07 -14.54 -13.61
CA ALA A 83 8.87 -15.68 -13.10
C ALA A 83 8.02 -16.90 -12.68
N LYS A 84 6.72 -16.73 -12.44
CA LYS A 84 5.79 -17.82 -12.05
C LYS A 84 5.05 -18.43 -13.23
N GLN A 85 4.94 -17.70 -14.34
CA GLN A 85 4.42 -18.27 -15.57
C GLN A 85 5.57 -19.08 -16.19
N PRO A 86 5.50 -20.41 -16.22
CA PRO A 86 6.45 -21.16 -17.02
C PRO A 86 6.30 -20.65 -18.45
N THR A 87 7.41 -20.32 -19.11
CA THR A 87 7.44 -19.90 -20.50
C THR A 87 6.70 -20.95 -21.34
N ALA A 88 5.47 -20.63 -21.76
CA ALA A 88 4.67 -21.49 -22.62
C ALA A 88 5.16 -21.47 -24.08
N ASP A 89 6.18 -20.68 -24.39
CA ASP A 89 6.77 -20.51 -25.74
C ASP A 89 8.20 -21.08 -25.82
N ALA A 90 8.46 -22.21 -25.18
CA ALA A 90 9.64 -23.04 -25.45
C ALA A 90 9.18 -24.44 -25.90
N ALA A 91 8.54 -24.49 -27.06
CA ALA A 91 8.23 -25.68 -27.84
C ALA A 91 8.53 -25.40 -29.32
#